data_AF-A0A5K1JV25-F1
#
_entry.id   AF-A0A5K1JV25-F1
#
_cell.length_a   1.000
_cell.length_b   1.000
_cell.length_c   1.000
_cell.angle_alpha   90.00
_cell.angle_beta   90.00
_cell.angle_gamma   90.00
#
_symmetry.space_group_name_H-M   'P 1'
#
loop_
_entity.id
_entity.type
_entity.pdbx_description
1 polymer ?
#
loop_
_entity_poly.entity_id
_entity_poly.type
_entity_poly.pdbx_seq_one_letter_code
_entity_poly.pdbx_strand_id
1 'polypeptide(L)'
;MPAWVQGVEYMHKLHIVHLDICLDNAVYAFPRHAATDRRLVANKVYFMDFHTSRQLVLEPGRQPPITLPPSQVEKPEGVTALDPYSFDVYSAGMLMQHILQVRATHDCY
;
A
#
# COMPACT_ATOMS: atom_id res chain seq x y z
N MET A 1 -0.50 -8.07 -13.20
CA MET A 1 -0.16 -7.66 -11.81
C MET A 1 -1.28 -6.77 -11.27
N PRO A 2 -1.77 -6.98 -10.03
CA PRO A 2 -2.84 -6.15 -9.46
C PRO A 2 -2.48 -4.65 -9.44
N ALA A 3 -3.48 -3.78 -9.58
CA ALA A 3 -3.25 -2.34 -9.76
C ALA A 3 -2.49 -1.68 -8.58
N TRP A 4 -2.76 -2.10 -7.34
CA TRP A 4 -2.07 -1.58 -6.15
C TRP A 4 -0.60 -1.99 -6.10
N VAL A 5 -0.23 -3.19 -6.56
CA VAL A 5 1.16 -3.64 -6.60
C VAL A 5 1.99 -2.79 -7.57
N GLN A 6 1.40 -2.37 -8.70
CA GLN A 6 2.06 -1.43 -9.62
C GLN A 6 2.31 -0.07 -8.96
N GLY A 7 1.40 0.38 -8.09
CA GLY A 7 1.59 1.60 -7.31
C GLY A 7 2.76 1.48 -6.32
N VAL A 8 2.88 0.35 -5.61
CA VAL A 8 4.00 0.08 -4.70
C VAL A 8 5.32 0.05 -5.47
N GLU A 9 5.38 -0.69 -6.57
CA GLU A 9 6.56 -0.75 -7.43
C GLU A 9 6.97 0.65 -7.93
N TYR A 10 6.00 1.46 -8.34
CA TYR A 10 6.27 2.83 -8.79
C TYR A 10 6.82 3.72 -7.68
N MET A 11 6.24 3.67 -6.47
CA MET A 11 6.78 4.39 -5.32
C MET A 11 8.22 3.96 -5.01
N HIS A 12 8.49 2.65 -5.04
CA HIS A 12 9.82 2.11 -4.73
C HIS A 12 10.88 2.54 -5.77
N LYS A 13 10.51 2.66 -7.05
CA LYS A 13 11.38 3.24 -8.11
C LYS A 13 11.73 4.71 -7.86
N LEU A 14 10.88 5.43 -7.13
CA LEU A 14 11.13 6.81 -6.71
C LEU A 14 11.81 6.91 -5.33
N HIS A 15 12.21 5.76 -4.77
CA HIS A 15 12.71 5.61 -3.41
C HIS A 15 11.73 6.12 -2.34
N ILE A 16 10.42 5.96 -2.59
CA ILE A 16 9.38 6.30 -1.64
C ILE A 16 8.86 5.01 -1.02
N VAL A 17 8.81 4.98 0.31
CA VAL A 17 8.12 3.94 1.09
C VAL A 17 6.90 4.55 1.75
N HIS A 18 5.77 3.86 1.69
CA HIS A 18 4.51 4.37 2.25
C HIS A 18 4.44 4.16 3.76
N LEU A 19 4.89 2.99 4.24
CA LEU A 19 4.91 2.54 5.63
C LEU A 19 3.54 2.37 6.31
N ASP A 20 2.45 2.50 5.56
CA ASP A 20 1.09 2.33 6.07
C ASP A 20 0.09 1.93 4.96
N ILE A 21 0.48 0.99 4.09
CA ILE A 21 -0.43 0.47 3.05
C ILE A 21 -1.50 -0.39 3.73
N CYS A 22 -2.75 0.08 3.72
CA CYS A 22 -3.91 -0.63 4.26
C CYS A 22 -5.13 -0.43 3.35
N LEU A 23 -6.27 -1.03 3.70
CA LEU A 23 -7.52 -0.86 2.95
C LEU A 23 -7.96 0.61 2.94
N ASP A 24 -7.89 1.29 4.08
CA ASP A 24 -8.35 2.68 4.23
C ASP A 24 -7.46 3.69 3.47
N ASN A 25 -6.19 3.33 3.23
CA ASN A 25 -5.23 4.14 2.47
C ASN A 25 -5.16 3.75 0.99
N ALA A 26 -6.01 2.81 0.52
CA ALA A 26 -6.06 2.34 -0.88
C ALA A 26 -7.46 2.58 -1.48
N VAL A 27 -7.62 3.66 -2.23
CA VAL A 27 -8.94 4.11 -2.72
C VAL A 27 -9.16 3.76 -4.18
N TYR A 28 -10.32 3.16 -4.47
CA TYR A 28 -10.75 2.85 -5.84
C TYR A 28 -11.52 4.00 -6.48
N ALA A 29 -11.06 4.46 -7.64
CA ALA A 29 -11.74 5.47 -8.43
C ALA A 29 -12.84 4.83 -9.29
N PHE A 30 -14.08 4.88 -8.80
CA PHE A 30 -15.25 4.50 -9.59
C PHE A 30 -15.46 5.43 -10.81
N PRO A 31 -16.12 4.98 -11.89
CA PRO A 31 -16.40 5.82 -13.06
C PRO A 31 -17.08 7.16 -12.72
N ARG A 32 -17.97 7.17 -11.73
CA ARG A 32 -18.62 8.39 -11.23
C ARG A 32 -17.64 9.42 -10.65
N HIS A 33 -16.52 8.97 -10.07
CA HIS A 33 -15.48 9.86 -9.55
C HIS A 33 -14.65 10.46 -10.71
N ALA A 34 -14.31 9.66 -11.72
CA ALA A 34 -13.62 10.14 -12.92
C ALA A 34 -14.47 11.07 -13.79
N ALA A 35 -15.81 10.93 -13.73
CA ALA A 35 -16.73 11.84 -14.39
C ALA A 35 -16.74 13.25 -13.77
N THR A 36 -16.43 13.37 -12.47
CA THR A 36 -16.45 14.65 -11.75
C THR A 36 -15.07 15.28 -11.58
N ASP A 37 -13.98 14.48 -11.54
CA ASP A 37 -12.60 14.96 -11.47
C ASP A 37 -11.74 14.35 -12.58
N ARG A 38 -11.29 15.21 -13.51
CA ARG A 38 -10.48 14.82 -14.68
C ARG A 38 -9.09 14.29 -14.33
N ARG A 39 -8.60 14.48 -13.10
CA ARG A 39 -7.32 13.92 -12.63
C ARG A 39 -7.45 12.43 -12.30
N LEU A 40 -8.67 11.96 -12.05
CA LEU A 40 -8.94 10.57 -11.74
C LEU A 40 -9.12 9.76 -13.02
N VAL A 41 -8.54 8.57 -13.03
CA VAL A 41 -8.74 7.58 -14.09
C VAL A 41 -9.67 6.52 -13.52
N ALA A 42 -10.77 6.26 -14.23
CA ALA A 42 -11.73 5.25 -13.83
C ALA A 42 -11.06 3.88 -13.66
N ASN A 43 -11.50 3.15 -12.65
CA ASN A 43 -11.05 1.81 -12.29
C ASN A 43 -9.57 1.72 -11.86
N LYS A 44 -8.98 2.82 -11.41
CA LYS A 44 -7.66 2.83 -10.78
C LYS A 44 -7.74 2.82 -9.26
N VAL A 45 -6.70 2.25 -8.65
CA VAL A 45 -6.44 2.38 -7.20
C VAL A 45 -5.43 3.49 -7.00
N TYR A 46 -5.68 4.33 -6.00
CA TYR A 46 -4.83 5.42 -5.57
C TYR A 46 -4.41 5.19 -4.13
N PHE A 47 -3.13 5.36 -3.83
CA PHE A 47 -2.65 5.44 -2.45
C PHE A 47 -2.79 6.87 -1.93
N MET A 48 -3.17 6.99 -0.68
CA MET A 48 -3.33 8.26 0.03
C MET A 48 -2.74 8.19 1.43
N ASP A 49 -2.72 9.32 2.12
CA ASP A 49 -2.23 9.45 3.49
C ASP A 49 -0.74 9.10 3.67
N PHE A 50 0.11 9.93 3.05
CA PHE A 50 1.56 9.79 3.06
C PHE A 50 2.24 10.30 4.35
N HIS A 51 1.52 10.46 5.46
CA HIS A 51 2.07 11.11 6.66
C HIS A 51 3.22 10.33 7.31
N THR A 52 3.18 8.99 7.26
CA THR A 52 4.27 8.11 7.72
C THR A 52 5.31 7.84 6.64
N SER A 53 5.02 8.19 5.40
CA SER A 53 5.86 7.87 4.25
C SER A 53 7.21 8.57 4.31
N ARG A 54 8.20 7.95 3.67
CA ARG A 54 9.56 8.48 3.62
C ARG A 54 10.10 8.39 2.21
N GLN A 55 10.79 9.45 1.79
CA GLN A 55 11.68 9.38 0.65
C GLN A 55 13.08 8.99 1.15
N LEU A 56 13.62 7.90 0.63
CA LEU A 56 14.86 7.29 1.05
C LEU A 56 15.98 7.61 0.08
N VAL A 57 17.21 7.57 0.59
CA VAL A 57 18.41 7.77 -0.23
C VAL A 57 18.83 6.45 -0.91
N LEU A 58 18.65 5.32 -0.23
CA LEU A 58 19.05 4.01 -0.73
C LEU A 58 17.88 3.32 -1.42
N GLU A 59 18.22 2.58 -2.46
CA GLU A 59 17.30 1.77 -3.26
C GLU A 59 16.88 0.48 -2.53
N PRO A 60 15.80 -0.20 -3.00
CA PRO A 60 15.41 -1.52 -2.51
C PRO A 60 16.59 -2.51 -2.50
N GLY A 61 16.66 -3.33 -1.45
CA GLY A 61 17.73 -4.32 -1.26
C GLY A 61 19.04 -3.77 -0.67
N ARG A 62 19.16 -2.45 -0.49
CA ARG A 62 20.32 -1.82 0.17
C ARG A 62 19.97 -1.04 1.43
N GLN A 63 18.69 -0.76 1.64
CA GLN A 63 18.22 0.00 2.78
C GLN A 63 18.32 -0.85 4.07
N PRO A 64 18.95 -0.33 5.14
CA PRO A 64 18.97 -1.03 6.42
C PRO A 64 17.59 -1.01 7.09
N PRO A 65 17.32 -1.95 8.00
CA PRO A 65 16.11 -1.92 8.80
C PRO A 65 15.92 -0.60 9.54
N ILE A 66 14.68 -0.11 9.55
CA ILE A 66 14.27 1.02 10.38
C ILE A 66 13.35 0.53 11.48
N THR A 67 13.28 1.25 12.60
CA THR A 67 12.16 1.10 13.53
C THR A 67 10.87 1.44 12.80
N LEU A 68 9.94 0.49 12.77
CA LEU A 68 8.69 0.66 12.04
C LEU A 68 7.80 1.69 12.74
N PRO A 69 7.27 2.69 12.03
CA PRO A 69 6.36 3.67 12.62
C PRO A 69 5.03 3.01 13.01
N PRO A 70 4.17 3.70 13.77
CA PRO A 70 2.76 3.33 13.87
C PRO A 70 2.16 3.10 12.48
N SER A 71 1.35 2.05 12.34
CA SER A 71 0.69 1.66 11.09
C SER A 71 -0.66 1.03 11.44
N GLN A 72 -1.63 1.15 10.53
CA GLN A 72 -2.93 0.49 10.63
C GLN A 72 -2.82 -1.01 10.34
N VAL A 73 -1.93 -1.39 9.42
CA VAL A 73 -1.56 -2.81 9.26
C VAL A 73 -0.79 -3.27 10.49
N GLU A 74 -1.25 -4.37 11.08
CA GLU A 74 -0.56 -5.05 12.17
C GLU A 74 0.82 -5.54 11.70
N LYS A 75 1.83 -5.34 12.55
CA LYS A 75 3.20 -5.77 12.24
C LYS A 75 3.34 -7.26 12.50
N PRO A 76 4.23 -7.97 11.79
CA PRO A 76 4.53 -9.35 12.14
C PRO A 76 4.95 -9.48 13.61
N GLU A 77 4.55 -10.56 14.26
CA GLU A 77 4.81 -10.78 15.69
C GLU A 77 6.30 -10.65 16.02
N GLY A 78 6.61 -9.84 17.03
CA GLY A 78 7.99 -9.57 17.46
C GLY A 78 8.81 -8.67 16.53
N VAL A 79 8.28 -8.26 15.37
CA VAL A 79 9.00 -7.41 14.42
C VAL A 79 8.76 -5.93 14.72
N THR A 80 9.78 -5.29 15.29
CA THR A 80 9.79 -3.85 15.59
C THR A 80 10.63 -3.03 14.60
N ALA A 81 11.54 -3.69 13.88
CA ALA A 81 12.36 -3.09 12.84
C ALA A 81 12.44 -3.99 11.61
N LEU A 82 12.34 -3.40 10.42
CA LEU A 82 12.41 -4.12 9.14
C LEU A 82 12.91 -3.19 8.04
N ASP A 83 13.43 -3.77 6.95
CA ASP A 83 13.62 -3.02 5.71
C ASP A 83 12.29 -2.37 5.27
N PRO A 84 12.24 -1.05 5.07
CA PRO A 84 11.00 -0.35 4.84
C PRO A 84 10.34 -0.69 3.50
N TYR A 85 11.12 -1.01 2.46
CA TYR A 85 10.56 -1.49 1.19
C TYR A 85 9.88 -2.86 1.37
N SER A 86 10.51 -3.76 2.12
CA SER A 86 9.93 -5.07 2.45
C SER A 86 8.69 -4.94 3.32
N PHE A 87 8.63 -3.93 4.20
CA PHE A 87 7.43 -3.64 4.98
C PHE A 87 6.26 -3.21 4.08
N ASP A 88 6.48 -2.34 3.09
CA ASP A 88 5.44 -2.00 2.10
C ASP A 88 4.94 -3.23 1.32
N VAL A 89 5.85 -4.15 0.96
CA VAL A 89 5.49 -5.41 0.27
C VAL A 89 4.63 -6.30 1.17
N TYR A 90 5.02 -6.44 2.45
CA TYR A 90 4.22 -7.16 3.45
C TYR A 90 2.82 -6.55 3.58
N SER A 91 2.73 -5.24 3.76
CA SER A 91 1.47 -4.51 3.89
C SER A 91 0.58 -4.65 2.64
N ALA A 92 1.17 -4.63 1.44
CA ALA A 92 0.44 -4.89 0.19
C ALA A 92 -0.09 -6.34 0.10
N GLY A 93 0.64 -7.30 0.68
CA GLY A 93 0.17 -8.69 0.84
C GLY A 93 -1.02 -8.78 1.80
N MET A 94 -0.96 -8.09 2.93
CA MET A 94 -2.07 -8.01 3.90
C MET A 94 -3.31 -7.37 3.29
N LEU A 95 -3.14 -6.29 2.51
CA LEU A 95 -4.24 -5.67 1.74
C LEU A 95 -4.88 -6.68 0.78
N MET A 96 -4.08 -7.46 0.05
CA MET A 96 -4.60 -8.49 -0.85
C MET A 96 -5.39 -9.56 -0.09
N GLN A 97 -4.88 -10.06 1.04
CA GLN A 97 -5.61 -11.02 1.87
C GLN A 97 -6.95 -10.47 2.33
N HIS A 98 -6.98 -9.21 2.79
CA HIS A 98 -8.20 -8.56 3.22
C HIS A 98 -9.24 -8.46 2.08
N ILE A 99 -8.82 -8.03 0.89
CA ILE A 99 -9.70 -7.94 -0.29
C ILE A 99 -10.28 -9.32 -0.65
N LEU A 100 -9.46 -10.37 -0.60
CA LEU A 100 -9.91 -11.74 -0.90
C LEU A 100 -10.90 -12.27 0.15
N GLN A 101 -10.68 -11.98 1.43
CA GLN A 101 -11.60 -12.36 2.50
C GLN A 101 -12.95 -11.64 2.38
N VAL A 102 -12.95 -10.33 2.09
CA VAL A 102 -14.18 -9.57 1.85
C VAL A 102 -14.95 -10.11 0.65
N ARG A 103 -14.27 -10.48 -0.44
CA ARG A 103 -14.93 -11.12 -1.58
C ARG A 103 -15.57 -12.46 -1.20
N ALA A 104 -14.83 -13.33 -0.52
CA ALA A 104 -15.33 -14.63 -0.11
C ALA A 104 -16.59 -14.54 0.76
N THR A 105 -16.70 -13.52 1.62
CA THR A 105 -17.90 -13.32 2.45
C THR A 105 -19.10 -12.76 1.68
N HIS A 106 -18.89 -12.06 0.56
CA HIS A 106 -19.96 -11.54 -0.29
C HIS A 106 -20.44 -12.55 -1.35
N ASP A 107 -19.59 -13.52 -1.75
CA ASP A 107 -19.96 -14.61 -2.66
C ASP A 107 -20.71 -15.77 -1.96
N CYS A 108 -20.88 -15.69 -0.62
CA CYS A 108 -21.65 -16.64 0.19
C CYS A 108 -23.11 -16.23 0.47
N TYR A 109 -23.58 -15.13 -0.16
CA TYR A 109 -24.96 -14.66 -0.14
C TYR A 109 -25.51 -14.56 -1.58
#